data_AF-A0A9E0RWN9-F1
#
_entry.id   AF-A0A9E0RWN9-F1
#
_cell.length_a   1.000
_cell.length_b   1.000
_cell.length_c   1.000
_cell.angle_alpha   90.00
_cell.angle_beta   90.00
_cell.angle_gamma   90.00
#
_symmetry.space_group_name_H-M   'P 1'
#
loop_
_entity.id
_entity.type
_entity.pdbx_description
1 polymer ?
#
loop_
_entity_poly.entity_id
_entity_poly.type
_entity_poly.pdbx_seq_one_letter_code
_entity_poly.pdbx_strand_id
1 'polypeptide(L)' 'PSNANGGVLLGLNGVVVKSHGGTDAEGYATALALAADLAGSHYMEEVEAGLARASDDEASEAAQ' A
#
# COMPACT_ATOMS: atom_id res chain seq x y z
N PRO A 1 2.52 -16.75 10.27
CA PRO A 1 2.53 -15.29 9.93
C PRO A 1 3.78 -14.84 9.15
N SER A 2 4.66 -15.73 8.69
CA SER A 2 5.84 -15.40 7.87
C SER A 2 5.52 -15.08 6.40
N ASN A 3 4.27 -15.27 5.99
CA ASN A 3 3.83 -15.26 4.60
C ASN A 3 3.41 -13.86 4.11
N ALA A 4 3.35 -12.87 5.02
CA ALA A 4 2.99 -11.49 4.72
C ALA A 4 4.03 -10.56 5.36
N ASN A 5 5.20 -10.45 4.72
CA ASN A 5 6.25 -9.51 5.11
C ASN A 5 6.18 -8.29 4.19
N GLY A 6 5.73 -7.16 4.73
CA GLY A 6 5.64 -5.90 3.99
C GLY A 6 4.34 -5.15 4.25
N GLY A 7 4.39 -4.14 5.13
CA GLY A 7 3.30 -3.17 5.22
C GLY A 7 3.43 -2.15 4.08
N VAL A 8 2.39 -1.97 3.28
CA VAL A 8 2.32 -0.89 2.27
C VAL A 8 1.88 0.40 2.96
N LEU A 9 2.60 1.50 2.69
CA LEU A 9 2.25 2.82 3.22
C LEU A 9 1.53 3.63 2.14
N LEU A 10 0.31 4.09 2.44
CA LEU A 10 -0.50 4.92 1.56
C LEU A 10 -0.29 6.42 1.86
N GLY A 11 -0.68 7.29 0.93
CA GLY A 11 -0.58 8.74 1.08
C GLY A 11 0.80 9.33 0.80
N LEU A 12 1.68 8.55 0.17
CA LEU A 12 2.99 9.00 -0.32
C LEU A 12 2.97 9.03 -1.86
N ASN A 13 3.90 9.78 -2.47
CA ASN A 13 3.99 9.95 -3.92
C ASN A 13 4.58 8.71 -4.65
N GLY A 14 4.45 7.52 -4.08
CA GLY A 14 5.00 6.29 -4.64
C GLY A 14 4.85 5.07 -3.74
N VAL A 15 5.28 3.92 -4.26
CA VAL A 15 5.25 2.64 -3.56
C VAL A 15 6.27 2.62 -2.42
N VAL A 16 5.79 2.38 -1.21
CA VAL A 16 6.64 2.19 -0.02
C VAL A 16 6.21 0.93 0.71
N VAL A 17 7.16 -0.01 0.83
CA VAL A 17 6.98 -1.28 1.54
C VAL A 17 7.94 -1.33 2.74
N LYS A 18 7.41 -1.62 3.94
CA LYS A 18 8.21 -1.81 5.15
C LYS A 18 8.30 -3.27 5.56
N SER A 19 9.52 -3.81 5.55
CA SER A 19 9.84 -5.12 6.13
C SER A 19 9.94 -5.07 7.66
N HIS A 20 9.86 -6.22 8.33
CA HIS A 20 10.02 -6.32 9.78
C HIS A 20 11.51 -6.28 10.18
N GLY A 21 11.82 -5.70 11.34
CA GLY A 21 13.22 -5.46 11.76
C GLY A 21 14.02 -6.74 12.02
N GLY A 22 13.35 -7.85 12.37
CA GLY A 22 13.96 -9.16 12.59
C GLY A 22 13.90 -10.09 11.38
N THR A 23 13.61 -9.58 10.18
CA THR A 23 13.43 -10.38 8.96
C THR A 23 14.74 -10.97 8.44
N ASP A 24 14.67 -12.20 7.92
CA ASP A 24 15.76 -12.90 7.23
C ASP A 24 15.77 -12.62 5.72
N ALA A 25 16.72 -13.22 5.00
CA ALA A 25 16.91 -12.97 3.57
C ALA A 25 15.66 -13.30 2.73
N GLU A 26 14.93 -14.37 3.07
CA GLU A 26 13.72 -14.77 2.35
C GLU A 26 12.58 -13.78 2.58
N GLY A 27 12.41 -13.30 3.81
CA GLY A 27 11.40 -12.27 4.09
C GLY A 27 11.72 -10.92 3.43
N TYR A 28 13.00 -10.55 3.28
CA TYR A 28 13.38 -9.38 2.48
C TYR A 28 13.10 -9.58 0.98
N ALA A 29 13.41 -10.76 0.43
CA ALA A 29 13.10 -11.08 -0.96
C ALA A 29 11.59 -10.98 -1.24
N THR A 30 10.76 -11.41 -0.29
CA THR A 30 9.31 -11.30 -0.36
C THR A 30 8.85 -9.84 -0.41
N ALA A 31 9.39 -8.98 0.46
CA ALA A 31 9.06 -7.56 0.49
C ALA A 31 9.49 -6.82 -0.79
N LEU A 32 10.63 -7.21 -1.39
CA LEU A 32 11.10 -6.66 -2.66
C LEU A 32 10.23 -7.11 -3.84
N ALA A 33 9.84 -8.39 -3.88
CA ALA A 33 8.92 -8.90 -4.89
C ALA A 33 7.58 -8.17 -4.84
N LEU A 34 7.01 -8.01 -3.64
CA LEU A 34 5.80 -7.21 -3.44
C LEU A 34 5.97 -5.77 -3.96
N ALA A 35 7.08 -5.11 -3.62
CA ALA A 35 7.32 -3.75 -4.10
C ALA A 35 7.41 -3.66 -5.63
N ALA A 36 8.05 -4.65 -6.27
CA ALA A 36 8.15 -4.72 -7.73
C ALA A 36 6.79 -4.95 -8.39
N ASP A 37 5.98 -5.85 -7.83
CA ASP A 37 4.62 -6.14 -8.32
C ASP A 37 3.73 -4.89 -8.22
N LEU A 38 3.78 -4.18 -7.07
CA LEU A 38 3.02 -2.95 -6.88
C LEU A 38 3.47 -1.86 -7.85
N ALA A 39 4.79 -1.68 -8.04
CA ALA A 39 5.34 -0.70 -8.97
C ALA A 39 5.01 -0.98 -10.43
N GLY A 40 4.82 -2.26 -10.80
CA GLY A 40 4.42 -2.68 -12.15
C GLY A 40 2.91 -2.74 -12.39
N SER A 41 2.09 -2.41 -11.39
CA SER A 41 0.63 -2.52 -11.44
C SER A 41 -0.06 -1.15 -11.42
N HIS A 42 -1.39 -1.13 -11.59
CA HIS A 42 -2.22 0.07 -11.44
C HIS A 42 -2.56 0.42 -9.99
N TYR A 43 -1.88 -0.20 -9.01
CA TYR A 43 -2.22 -0.08 -7.59
C TYR A 43 -2.27 1.38 -7.09
N MET A 44 -1.36 2.25 -7.55
CA MET A 44 -1.37 3.67 -7.17
C MET A 44 -2.64 4.39 -7.64
N GLU A 45 -3.04 4.15 -8.89
CA GLU A 45 -4.27 4.73 -9.48
C GLU A 45 -5.52 4.24 -8.74
N GLU A 46 -5.55 2.95 -8.37
CA GLU A 46 -6.64 2.36 -7.60
C GLU A 46 -6.75 2.95 -6.19
N VAL A 47 -5.61 3.16 -5.52
CA VAL A 47 -5.56 3.79 -4.20
C VAL A 47 -6.02 5.24 -4.27
N GLU A 48 -5.55 6.01 -5.25
CA GLU A 48 -5.97 7.41 -5.46
C GLU A 48 -7.48 7.50 -5.69
N ALA A 49 -8.03 6.65 -6.57
CA ALA A 49 -9.46 6.58 -6.83
C ALA A 49 -10.27 6.11 -5.61
N GLY A 50 -9.69 5.24 -4.77
CA GLY A 50 -10.29 4.82 -3.50
C GLY A 50 -10.35 5.97 -2.49
N LEU A 51 -9.24 6.70 -2.31
CA LEU A 51 -9.16 7.84 -1.39
C LEU A 51 -10.09 8.97 -1.81
N ALA A 52 -10.17 9.28 -3.10
CA ALA A 52 -11.08 10.31 -3.62
C ALA A 52 -12.55 9.99 -3.30
N ARG A 53 -12.96 8.72 -3.50
CA ARG A 53 -14.32 8.28 -3.15
C ARG A 53 -14.59 8.38 -1.66
N ALA A 54 -13.64 7.95 -0.82
CA ALA A 54 -13.80 8.06 0.63
C ALA A 54 -13.95 9.51 1.09
N SER A 55 -13.21 10.45 0.50
CA SER A 55 -13.36 11.88 0.83
C SER A 55 -14.67 12.48 0.32
N ASP A 56 -15.17 12.04 -0.83
CA ASP A 56 -16.46 12.50 -1.37
C ASP A 56 -17.63 12.01 -0.50
N ASP A 57 -17.55 10.77 0.00
CA ASP A 57 -18.52 10.21 0.94
C ASP A 57 -18.54 11.01 2.25
N GLU A 58 -17.37 11.30 2.84
CA GLU A 58 -17.27 12.14 4.05
C GLU A 58 -17.85 13.55 3.85
N ALA A 59 -17.61 14.17 2.68
CA ALA A 59 -18.15 15.49 2.35
C ALA A 59 -19.68 15.47 2.17
N SER A 60 -20.22 14.40 1.59
CA SER A 60 -21.67 14.18 1.43
C SER A 60 -22.37 13.92 2.76
N GLU A 61 -21.73 13.21 3.70
CA GLU A 61 -22.25 13.01 5.06
C GLU A 61 -22.24 14.30 5.89
N ALA A 62 -21.20 15.13 5.76
CA ALA A 62 -21.10 16.40 6.49
C ALA A 62 -22.07 17.49 6.00
N ALA A 63 -22.62 17.35 4.79
CA ALA A 63 -23.56 18.31 4.19
C ALA A 63 -25.05 17.97 4.45
N GLN A 64 -25.34 16.82 5.08
CA GLN A 64 -26.68 16.41 5.53
C GLN A 64 -27.03 16.99 6.90
#